data_AF-A0A2H4V676-F1
#
_entry.id   AF-A0A2H4V676-F1
#
_cell.length_a   1.000
_cell.length_b   1.000
_cell.length_c   1.000
_cell.angle_alpha   90.00
_cell.angle_beta   90.00
_cell.angle_gamma   90.00
#
_symmetry.space_group_name_H-M   'P 1'
#
loop_
_entity.id
_entity.type
_entity.pdbx_description
1 polymer ?
#
loop_
_entity_poly.entity_id
_entity_poly.type
_entity_poly.pdbx_seq_one_letter_code
_entity_poly.pdbx_strand_id
1 'polypeptide(L)'
;YRKTDATAKHFAVHSGPEHNRHVFDARPTERDLYETYLPAFQALVKDGKVDAVMGAYNRVNGESASASQRLLLDILRKDWGYK
;
A
#
# COMPACT_ATOMS: atom_id res chain seq x y z
N TYR A 1 8.42 23.39 -11.32
CA TYR A 1 7.64 23.25 -10.08
C TYR A 1 6.41 22.41 -10.38
N ARG A 2 6.03 21.49 -9.47
CA ARG A 2 4.80 20.70 -9.61
C ARG A 2 3.61 21.59 -9.25
N LYS A 3 2.54 21.53 -10.05
CA LYS A 3 1.31 22.32 -9.82
C LYS A 3 0.29 21.54 -8.98
N THR A 4 0.23 20.22 -9.19
CA THR A 4 -0.63 19.29 -8.47
C THR A 4 -0.02 17.91 -8.58
N ASP A 5 -0.14 17.09 -7.53
CA ASP A 5 0.25 15.68 -7.54
C ASP A 5 -0.92 14.85 -7.01
N ALA A 6 -1.11 13.66 -7.57
CA ALA A 6 -2.06 12.68 -7.04
C ALA A 6 -1.37 11.78 -6.01
N THR A 7 -2.07 11.46 -4.92
CA THR A 7 -1.58 10.53 -3.89
C THR A 7 -2.26 9.17 -4.06
N ALA A 8 -1.49 8.11 -4.32
CA ALA A 8 -2.01 6.76 -4.37
C ALA A 8 -2.48 6.31 -2.98
N LYS A 9 -3.69 5.72 -2.88
CA LYS A 9 -4.27 5.30 -1.59
C LYS A 9 -5.27 4.15 -1.77
N HIS A 10 -5.56 3.33 -0.76
CA HIS A 10 -4.88 3.25 0.54
C HIS A 10 -3.93 2.04 0.53
N PHE A 11 -2.63 2.29 0.77
CA PHE A 11 -1.58 1.27 0.71
C PHE A 11 -1.43 0.56 2.08
N ALA A 12 -1.84 -0.70 2.27
CA ALA A 12 -2.44 -1.63 1.31
C ALA A 12 -3.54 -2.47 1.96
N VAL A 13 -4.23 -3.27 1.13
CA VAL A 13 -5.24 -4.27 1.55
C VAL A 13 -6.40 -3.65 2.33
N HIS A 14 -6.83 -2.46 1.92
CA HIS A 14 -7.93 -1.71 2.53
C HIS A 14 -9.30 -2.06 1.91
N SER A 15 -9.60 -3.35 1.78
CA SER A 15 -10.89 -3.84 1.24
C SER A 15 -11.83 -4.40 2.32
N GLY A 16 -11.36 -4.46 3.57
CA GLY A 16 -12.13 -4.91 4.74
C GLY A 16 -13.21 -3.91 5.19
N PRO A 17 -13.98 -4.23 6.24
CA PRO A 17 -15.15 -3.46 6.61
C PRO A 17 -14.78 -2.03 7.02
N GLU A 18 -15.45 -1.06 6.40
CA GLU A 18 -15.19 0.36 6.67
C GLU A 18 -15.39 0.73 8.15
N HIS A 19 -16.37 0.13 8.81
CA HIS A 19 -16.72 0.45 10.20
C HIS A 19 -15.62 0.10 11.23
N ASN A 20 -14.73 -0.85 10.92
CA ASN A 20 -13.66 -1.29 11.82
C ASN A 20 -12.26 -1.08 11.22
N ARG A 21 -12.14 -0.19 10.23
CA ARG A 21 -10.91 0.08 9.48
C ARG A 21 -9.67 0.47 10.28
N HIS A 22 -9.86 0.93 11.52
CA HIS A 22 -8.78 1.33 12.42
C HIS A 22 -8.24 0.17 13.26
N VAL A 23 -8.93 -0.98 13.29
CA VAL A 23 -8.59 -2.11 14.18
C VAL A 23 -8.50 -3.45 13.47
N PHE A 24 -9.13 -3.62 12.30
CA PHE A 24 -9.08 -4.91 11.62
C PHE A 24 -7.66 -5.26 11.13
N ASP A 25 -7.37 -6.55 11.12
CA ASP A 25 -6.13 -7.13 10.62
C ASP A 25 -6.42 -7.97 9.37
N ALA A 26 -6.06 -7.44 8.20
CA ALA A 26 -6.17 -8.18 6.95
C ALA A 26 -5.06 -9.22 6.86
N ARG A 27 -5.42 -10.45 6.53
CA ARG A 27 -4.48 -11.57 6.37
C ARG A 27 -4.63 -12.19 4.98
N PRO A 28 -4.29 -11.47 3.90
CA PRO A 28 -4.34 -12.02 2.56
C PRO A 28 -3.29 -13.11 2.41
N THR A 29 -3.52 -14.05 1.50
CA THR A 29 -2.45 -14.93 1.04
C THR A 29 -1.38 -14.13 0.31
N GLU A 30 -0.15 -14.66 0.22
CA GLU A 30 0.92 -14.05 -0.60
C GLU A 30 0.46 -13.83 -2.04
N ARG A 31 -0.28 -14.80 -2.58
CA ARG A 31 -0.84 -14.72 -3.93
C ARG A 31 -1.80 -13.55 -4.06
N ASP A 32 -2.78 -13.41 -3.16
CA ASP A 32 -3.74 -12.29 -3.23
C ASP A 32 -3.02 -10.95 -3.05
N LEU A 33 -2.03 -10.88 -2.16
CA LEU A 33 -1.24 -9.69 -1.95
C LEU A 33 -0.59 -9.23 -3.25
N TYR A 34 0.17 -10.11 -3.91
CA TYR A 34 0.95 -9.76 -5.10
C TYR A 34 0.16 -9.75 -6.41
N GLU A 35 -0.88 -10.57 -6.55
CA GLU A 35 -1.66 -10.67 -7.79
C GLU A 35 -2.93 -9.82 -7.79
N THR A 36 -3.46 -9.43 -6.62
CA THR A 36 -4.70 -8.64 -6.53
C THR A 36 -4.49 -7.26 -5.93
N TYR A 37 -3.91 -7.15 -4.74
CA TYR A 37 -3.89 -5.87 -4.00
C TYR A 37 -2.78 -4.91 -4.43
N LEU A 38 -1.59 -5.43 -4.70
CA LEU A 38 -0.41 -4.64 -5.00
C LEU A 38 -0.22 -4.19 -6.46
N PRO A 39 -0.70 -4.91 -7.51
CA PRO A 39 -0.37 -4.58 -8.90
C PRO A 39 -0.68 -3.13 -9.32
N ALA A 40 -1.82 -2.58 -8.88
CA ALA A 40 -2.18 -1.20 -9.21
C ALA A 40 -1.18 -0.19 -8.61
N PHE A 41 -0.78 -0.38 -7.35
CA PHE A 41 0.24 0.46 -6.73
C PHE A 41 1.61 0.28 -7.38
N GLN A 42 1.96 -0.97 -7.74
CA GLN A 42 3.21 -1.24 -8.44
C GLN A 42 3.28 -0.51 -9.79
N ALA A 43 2.19 -0.52 -10.58
CA ALA A 43 2.11 0.21 -11.84
C ALA A 43 2.22 1.73 -11.61
N LEU A 44 1.53 2.26 -10.60
CA LEU A 44 1.63 3.69 -10.24
C LEU A 44 3.06 4.10 -9.86
N VAL A 45 3.81 3.24 -9.17
CA VAL A 45 5.20 3.52 -8.78
C VAL A 45 6.16 3.33 -9.97
N LYS A 46 6.09 2.20 -10.65
CA LYS A 46 7.07 1.83 -11.70
C LYS A 46 6.83 2.57 -13.00
N ASP A 47 5.58 2.73 -13.42
CA ASP A 47 5.23 3.32 -14.72
C ASP A 47 4.72 4.75 -14.55
N GLY A 48 3.81 4.95 -13.59
CA GLY A 48 3.17 6.24 -13.33
C GLY A 48 4.05 7.26 -12.61
N LYS A 49 5.17 6.82 -12.00
CA LYS A 49 6.10 7.65 -11.21
C LYS A 49 5.37 8.52 -10.17
N VAL A 50 4.40 7.93 -9.47
CA VAL A 50 3.62 8.62 -8.44
C VAL A 50 4.52 9.28 -7.40
N ASP A 51 4.11 10.45 -6.92
CA ASP A 51 4.90 11.23 -5.97
C ASP A 51 4.57 10.96 -4.51
N ALA A 52 3.35 10.57 -4.23
CA ALA A 52 2.88 10.33 -2.88
C ALA A 52 2.10 9.01 -2.81
N VAL A 53 2.38 8.25 -1.75
CA VAL A 53 1.62 7.05 -1.39
C VAL A 53 1.12 7.22 0.04
N MET A 54 -0.18 7.03 0.24
CA MET A 54 -0.84 7.12 1.54
C MET A 54 -1.10 5.72 2.09
N GLY A 55 -0.58 5.47 3.30
CA GLY A 55 -0.80 4.23 4.03
C GLY A 55 -2.27 4.00 4.41
N ALA A 56 -2.65 2.75 4.56
CA ALA A 56 -3.96 2.36 5.08
C ALA A 56 -3.99 2.41 6.61
N TYR A 57 -5.20 2.56 7.17
CA TYR A 57 -5.40 2.55 8.62
C TYR A 57 -5.31 1.16 9.25
N ASN A 58 -5.72 0.12 8.50
CA ASN A 58 -5.80 -1.24 9.02
C ASN A 58 -4.41 -1.86 9.22
N ARG A 59 -4.42 -3.03 9.84
CA ARG A 59 -3.25 -3.89 9.89
C ARG A 59 -3.24 -4.85 8.69
N VAL A 60 -2.05 -5.27 8.29
CA VAL A 60 -1.81 -6.34 7.32
C VAL A 60 -0.84 -7.33 7.94
N ASN A 61 -1.24 -8.59 8.04
CA ASN A 61 -0.45 -9.67 8.66
C ASN A 61 0.09 -9.30 10.05
N GLY A 62 -0.72 -8.63 10.85
CA GLY A 62 -0.37 -8.27 12.21
C GLY A 62 0.52 -7.04 12.35
N GLU A 63 0.73 -6.23 11.31
CA GLU A 63 1.44 -4.94 11.41
C GLU A 63 0.56 -3.78 10.90
N SER A 64 0.69 -2.58 11.46
CA SER A 64 0.01 -1.40 10.90
C SER A 64 0.52 -1.16 9.48
N ALA A 65 -0.37 -1.00 8.49
CA ALA A 65 0.03 -0.78 7.10
C ALA A 65 0.89 0.49 6.94
N SER A 66 0.61 1.52 7.75
CA SER A 66 1.35 2.79 7.75
C SER A 66 2.69 2.74 8.51
N ALA A 67 3.02 1.62 9.14
CA ALA A 67 4.30 1.41 9.83
C ALA A 67 4.93 0.04 9.53
N SER A 68 4.46 -0.65 8.48
CA SER A 68 4.93 -2.00 8.16
C SER A 68 6.26 -1.92 7.42
N GLN A 69 7.27 -2.59 7.96
CA GLN A 69 8.57 -2.72 7.30
C GLN A 69 8.43 -3.42 5.96
N ARG A 70 7.63 -4.49 5.93
CA ARG A 70 7.40 -5.28 4.72
C ARG A 70 6.77 -4.45 3.61
N LEU A 71 5.70 -3.71 3.91
CA LEU A 71 4.99 -2.93 2.88
C LEU A 71 5.79 -1.70 2.45
N LEU A 72 6.26 -0.88 3.40
CA LEU A 72 6.81 0.45 3.12
C LEU A 72 8.29 0.43 2.75
N LEU A 73 9.08 -0.47 3.34
CA LEU A 73 10.52 -0.52 3.09
C LEU A 73 10.85 -1.59 2.05
N ASP A 74 10.48 -2.84 2.31
CA ASP A 74 10.88 -3.95 1.44
C ASP A 74 10.17 -3.88 0.08
N ILE A 75 8.85 -3.80 0.06
CA ILE A 75 8.10 -3.78 -1.21
C ILE A 75 8.17 -2.41 -1.89
N LEU A 76 7.68 -1.37 -1.22
CA LEU A 76 7.48 -0.05 -1.86
C LEU A 76 8.81 0.61 -2.25
N ARG A 77 9.77 0.70 -1.31
CA ARG A 77 11.04 1.40 -1.56
C ARG A 77 12.10 0.52 -2.20
N LYS A 78 12.33 -0.69 -1.69
CA LYS A 78 13.42 -1.56 -2.16
C LYS A 78 13.05 -2.31 -3.44
N ASP A 79 11.92 -3.01 -3.48
CA ASP A 79 11.56 -3.83 -4.66
C ASP A 79 11.02 -2.98 -5.82
N TRP A 80 10.29 -1.91 -5.53
CA TRP A 80 9.70 -1.06 -6.56
C TRP A 80 10.45 0.24 -6.84
N GLY A 81 11.38 0.63 -5.97
CA GLY A 81 12.21 1.81 -6.17
C GLY A 81 11.47 3.14 -5.98
N TYR A 82 10.40 3.17 -5.17
CA TYR A 82 9.73 4.42 -4.80
C TYR A 82 10.70 5.36 -4.07
N LYS A 83 10.74 6.63 -4.49
CA LYS A 83 11.68 7.64 -3.97
C LYS A 83 11.00 8.58 -3.00
#